data_AF-A0A3C0DX62-F1
#
_entry.id   AF-A0A3C0DX62-F1
#
_cell.length_a   1.000
_cell.length_b   1.000
_cell.length_c   1.000
_cell.angle_alpha   90.00
_cell.angle_beta   90.00
_cell.angle_gamma   90.00
#
_symmetry.space_group_name_H-M   'P 1'
#
loop_
_entity.id
_entity.type
_entity.pdbx_description
1 polymer ?
#
loop_
_entity_poly.entity_id
_entity_poly.type
_entity_poly.pdbx_seq_one_letter_code
_entity_poly.pdbx_strand_id
1 'polypeptide(L)'
;EFISSEGLIRDAAKSVAKLDIFDYERPIGIQIFGAEIESMREAAAISEAAGPDLVDINYGCPVKKVACRGAGAGILQDIPKMVAMTKEIVDTCSLPVTVKTRLGW
;
A
#
# COMPACT_ATOMS: atom_id res chain seq x y z
N GLU A 1 0.77 -9.33 -5.49
CA GLU A 1 1.73 -9.59 -4.38
C GLU A 1 1.67 -8.47 -3.34
N PHE A 2 2.35 -8.62 -2.19
CA PHE A 2 2.48 -7.58 -1.16
C PHE A 2 3.75 -6.76 -1.39
N ILE A 3 3.62 -5.43 -1.47
CA ILE A 3 4.77 -4.57 -1.77
C ILE A 3 4.99 -3.58 -0.61
N SER A 4 6.22 -3.57 -0.10
CA SER A 4 6.62 -2.61 0.92
C SER A 4 6.84 -1.24 0.27
N SER A 5 6.27 -0.18 0.84
CA SER A 5 6.48 1.20 0.36
C SER A 5 7.96 1.55 0.26
N GLU A 6 8.73 1.26 1.31
CA GLU A 6 10.17 1.51 1.34
C GLU A 6 10.93 0.70 0.27
N GLY A 7 10.51 -0.54 0.01
CA GLY A 7 11.10 -1.37 -1.04
C GLY A 7 10.78 -0.85 -2.44
N LEU A 8 9.60 -0.24 -2.61
CA LEU A 8 9.17 0.34 -3.87
C LEU A 8 9.91 1.64 -4.18
N ILE A 9 10.14 2.48 -3.18
CA ILE A 9 10.83 3.77 -3.32
C ILE A 9 12.34 3.59 -3.52
N ARG A 10 13.01 2.79 -2.68
CA ARG A 10 14.49 2.71 -2.67
C ARG A 10 15.08 1.97 -3.86
N ASP A 11 14.34 1.01 -4.41
CA ASP A 11 14.80 0.11 -5.47
C ASP A 11 13.77 0.08 -6.60
N ALA A 12 13.30 1.27 -7.03
CA ALA A 12 12.26 1.42 -8.03
C ALA A 12 12.48 0.51 -9.25
N ALA A 13 13.70 0.41 -9.78
CA ALA A 13 13.98 -0.45 -10.94
C ALA A 13 13.72 -1.95 -10.71
N LYS A 14 14.03 -2.52 -9.53
CA LYS A 14 13.79 -3.94 -9.22
C LYS A 14 12.37 -4.21 -8.73
N SER A 15 11.78 -3.25 -8.03
CA SER A 15 10.43 -3.36 -7.50
C SER A 15 9.38 -3.11 -8.59
N VAL A 16 9.66 -2.23 -9.56
CA VAL A 16 8.81 -1.99 -10.73
C VAL A 16 8.77 -3.21 -11.66
N ALA A 17 9.86 -3.98 -11.77
CA ALA A 17 9.83 -5.24 -12.52
C ALA A 17 8.88 -6.30 -11.92
N LYS A 18 8.46 -6.15 -10.65
CA LYS A 18 7.41 -6.99 -10.05
C LYS A 18 6.00 -6.44 -10.27
N LEU A 19 5.89 -5.27 -10.90
CA LEU A 19 4.62 -4.62 -11.23
C LEU A 19 4.22 -4.84 -12.69
N ASP A 20 4.94 -5.69 -13.44
CA ASP A 20 4.50 -6.09 -14.77
C ASP A 20 3.12 -6.76 -14.63
N ILE A 21 2.12 -6.16 -15.26
CA ILE A 21 0.75 -6.65 -15.27
C ILE A 21 0.44 -7.14 -16.68
N PHE A 22 0.01 -8.39 -16.78
CA PHE A 22 -0.45 -8.97 -18.04
C PHE A 22 -1.97 -8.89 -18.14
N ASP A 23 -2.50 -8.72 -19.36
CA ASP A 23 -3.94 -8.55 -19.59
C ASP A 23 -4.81 -9.70 -19.04
N TYR A 24 -4.27 -10.93 -19.00
CA TYR A 24 -4.99 -12.09 -18.46
C TYR A 24 -5.12 -12.09 -16.93
N GLU A 25 -4.37 -11.25 -16.22
CA GLU A 25 -4.43 -11.12 -14.75
C GLU A 25 -5.52 -10.14 -14.31
N ARG A 26 -6.08 -9.37 -15.25
CA ARG A 26 -7.07 -8.35 -14.94
C ARG A 26 -8.44 -8.96 -14.60
N PRO A 27 -9.18 -8.38 -13.63
CA PRO A 27 -8.80 -7.20 -12.86
C PRO A 27 -7.77 -7.50 -11.76
N ILE A 28 -6.78 -6.62 -11.62
CA ILE A 28 -5.69 -6.77 -10.64
C ILE A 28 -5.52 -5.50 -9.79
N GLY A 29 -5.29 -5.68 -8.51
CA GLY A 29 -4.92 -4.61 -7.58
C GLY A 29 -3.48 -4.76 -7.11
N ILE A 30 -2.78 -3.64 -6.95
CA ILE A 30 -1.48 -3.62 -6.27
C ILE A 30 -1.70 -3.26 -4.80
N GLN A 31 -1.25 -4.14 -3.91
CA GLN A 31 -1.36 -3.92 -2.47
C GLN A 31 -0.05 -3.41 -1.88
N ILE A 32 -0.09 -2.22 -1.27
CA ILE A 32 1.04 -1.57 -0.62
C ILE A 32 0.91 -1.56 0.91
N PHE A 33 2.05 -1.48 1.61
CA PHE A 33 2.08 -1.32 3.05
C PHE A 33 3.30 -0.53 3.53
N GLY A 34 3.12 0.20 4.62
CA GLY A 34 4.13 1.10 5.19
C GLY A 34 3.62 1.77 6.45
N ALA A 35 4.52 2.45 7.17
CA ALA A 35 4.20 3.15 8.41
C ALA A 35 4.18 4.68 8.24
N GLU A 36 4.90 5.20 7.25
CA GLU A 36 5.03 6.65 7.02
C GLU A 36 4.13 7.11 5.89
N ILE A 37 3.44 8.24 6.11
CA ILE A 37 2.44 8.77 5.17
C ILE A 37 3.09 9.16 3.84
N GLU A 38 4.19 9.92 3.87
CA GLU A 38 4.89 10.34 2.66
C GLU A 38 5.39 9.13 1.84
N SER A 39 5.98 8.13 2.50
CA SER A 39 6.41 6.90 1.81
C SER A 39 5.21 6.14 1.21
N MET A 40 4.07 6.11 1.90
CA MET A 40 2.87 5.46 1.36
C MET A 40 2.28 6.23 0.18
N ARG A 41 2.32 7.57 0.21
CA ARG A 41 1.90 8.44 -0.88
C ARG A 41 2.71 8.19 -2.14
N GLU A 42 4.03 8.19 -2.01
CA GLU A 42 4.94 7.91 -3.13
C GLU A 42 4.76 6.48 -3.66
N ALA A 43 4.63 5.50 -2.77
CA ALA A 43 4.38 4.12 -3.16
C ALA A 43 3.05 3.94 -3.90
N ALA A 44 2.01 4.68 -3.53
CA ALA A 44 0.73 4.67 -4.21
C ALA A 44 0.84 5.23 -5.63
N ALA A 45 1.54 6.36 -5.80
CA ALA A 45 1.79 6.95 -7.12
C ALA A 45 2.60 6.01 -8.04
N ILE A 46 3.64 5.35 -7.51
CA ILE A 46 4.42 4.36 -8.26
C ILE A 46 3.55 3.15 -8.63
N SER A 47 2.70 2.69 -7.71
CA SER A 47 1.81 1.55 -7.93
C SER A 47 0.76 1.85 -8.99
N GLU A 48 0.18 3.05 -8.97
CA GLU A 48 -0.76 3.51 -9.99
C GLU A 48 -0.11 3.63 -11.37
N ALA A 49 1.14 4.12 -11.44
CA ALA A 49 1.88 4.23 -12.69
C ALA A 49 2.15 2.88 -13.38
N ALA A 50 2.09 1.76 -12.65
CA ALA A 50 2.16 0.41 -13.21
C ALA A 50 0.86 -0.03 -13.91
N GLY A 51 -0.23 0.74 -13.78
CA GLY A 51 -1.50 0.50 -14.45
C GLY A 51 -2.37 -0.64 -13.91
N PRO A 52 -2.51 -0.87 -12.59
CA PRO A 52 -3.50 -1.80 -12.05
C PRO A 52 -4.93 -1.26 -12.23
N ASP A 53 -5.92 -2.06 -11.86
CA ASP A 53 -7.33 -1.65 -11.85
C ASP A 53 -7.73 -0.97 -10.51
N LEU A 54 -6.92 -1.16 -9.46
CA LEU A 54 -7.06 -0.49 -8.15
C LEU A 54 -5.73 -0.47 -7.37
N VAL A 55 -5.66 0.42 -6.37
CA VAL A 55 -4.60 0.44 -5.35
C VAL A 55 -5.19 0.00 -4.00
N ASP A 56 -4.59 -0.99 -3.34
CA ASP A 56 -5.05 -1.47 -2.04
C ASP A 56 -4.04 -1.18 -0.93
N ILE A 57 -4.53 -0.75 0.23
CA ILE A 57 -3.70 -0.48 1.41
C ILE A 57 -3.83 -1.65 2.40
N ASN A 58 -2.69 -2.21 2.81
CA ASN A 58 -2.70 -3.23 3.84
C ASN A 58 -2.62 -2.65 5.27
N TYR A 59 -3.73 -2.73 5.99
CA TYR A 59 -3.82 -2.44 7.43
C TYR A 59 -4.09 -3.71 8.26
N GLY A 60 -3.79 -4.90 7.71
CA GLY A 60 -4.20 -6.17 8.32
C GLY A 60 -3.07 -7.15 8.66
N CYS A 61 -1.84 -6.92 8.20
CA CYS A 61 -0.74 -7.87 8.39
C CYS A 61 -0.28 -7.91 9.87
N PRO A 62 -0.37 -9.07 10.57
CA PRO A 62 0.01 -9.19 11.98
C PRO A 62 1.49 -9.57 12.16
N VAL A 63 2.24 -9.78 11.07
CA VAL A 63 3.63 -10.24 11.13
C VAL A 63 4.45 -9.24 11.94
N LYS A 64 5.16 -9.71 12.98
CA LYS A 64 5.89 -8.86 13.94
C LYS A 64 6.78 -7.80 13.27
N LYS A 65 7.54 -8.16 12.23
CA LYS A 65 8.41 -7.24 11.50
C LYS A 65 7.67 -6.10 10.77
N VAL A 66 6.36 -6.22 10.57
CA VAL A 66 5.47 -5.20 9.97
C VAL A 66 4.70 -4.48 11.08
N ALA A 67 3.96 -5.24 11.90
CA ALA A 67 3.09 -4.69 12.94
C ALA A 67 3.84 -3.88 14.00
N CYS A 68 5.00 -4.36 14.49
CA CYS A 68 5.79 -3.64 15.48
C CYS A 68 6.46 -2.36 14.94
N ARG A 69 6.36 -2.10 13.63
CA ARG A 69 6.82 -0.86 12.99
C ARG A 69 5.68 0.13 12.72
N GLY A 70 4.46 -0.15 13.18
CA GLY A 70 3.29 0.70 12.93
C GLY A 70 2.67 0.53 11.54
N ALA A 71 3.08 -0.48 10.77
CA ALA A 71 2.48 -0.83 9.47
C ALA A 71 1.56 -2.06 9.60
N GLY A 72 0.80 -2.38 8.56
CA GLY A 72 -0.12 -3.53 8.60
C GLY A 72 -1.14 -3.37 9.74
N ALA A 73 -1.37 -4.42 10.52
CA ALA A 73 -2.27 -4.34 11.68
C ALA A 73 -1.78 -3.35 12.75
N GLY A 74 -0.48 -3.03 12.78
CA GLY A 74 0.11 -2.12 13.77
C GLY A 74 -0.49 -0.71 13.73
N ILE A 75 -0.98 -0.27 12.57
CA ILE A 75 -1.61 1.05 12.42
C ILE A 75 -2.95 1.15 13.15
N LEU A 76 -3.60 0.03 13.45
CA LEU A 76 -4.90 0.00 14.15
C LEU A 76 -4.81 0.47 15.61
N GLN A 77 -3.59 0.63 16.15
CA GLN A 77 -3.34 1.29 17.44
C GLN A 77 -3.43 2.82 17.35
N ASP A 78 -3.38 3.38 16.14
CA ASP A 78 -3.41 4.83 15.86
C ASP A 78 -4.39 5.12 14.72
N ILE A 79 -5.69 5.10 15.06
CA ILE A 79 -6.78 5.37 14.12
C ILE A 79 -6.68 6.77 13.48
N PRO A 80 -6.33 7.86 14.19
CA PRO A 80 -6.08 9.14 13.56
C PRO A 80 -5.03 9.08 12.43
N LYS A 81 -3.90 8.40 12.66
CA LYS A 81 -2.89 8.20 11.63
C LYS A 81 -3.39 7.35 10.47
N MET A 82 -4.16 6.29 10.73
CA MET A 82 -4.79 5.46 9.69
C MET A 82 -5.69 6.30 8.76
N VAL A 83 -6.53 7.17 9.35
CA VAL A 83 -7.42 8.05 8.58
C VAL A 83 -6.63 9.07 7.77
N ALA A 84 -5.63 9.72 8.36
CA ALA A 84 -4.78 10.68 7.67
C ALA A 84 -4.03 10.04 6.50
N MET A 85 -3.43 8.87 6.72
CA MET A 85 -2.74 8.11 5.68
C MET A 85 -3.68 7.70 4.54
N THR A 86 -4.88 7.21 4.86
CA THR A 86 -5.86 6.81 3.84
C THR A 86 -6.27 8.02 3.00
N LYS A 87 -6.52 9.17 3.64
CA LYS A 87 -6.89 10.41 2.96
C LYS A 87 -5.82 10.84 1.96
N GLU A 88 -4.55 10.90 2.37
CA GLU A 88 -3.46 11.33 1.50
C GLU A 88 -3.29 10.40 0.28
N ILE A 89 -3.49 9.09 0.45
CA ILE A 89 -3.41 8.12 -0.65
C ILE A 89 -4.58 8.31 -1.62
N VAL A 90 -5.81 8.49 -1.10
CA VAL A 90 -6.99 8.78 -1.92
C VAL A 90 -6.84 10.09 -2.70
N ASP A 91 -6.28 11.13 -2.09
CA ASP A 91 -6.06 12.42 -2.74
C ASP A 91 -4.95 12.36 -3.81
N THR A 92 -4.05 11.38 -3.72
CA THR A 92 -2.93 11.20 -4.66
C THR A 92 -3.30 10.34 -5.86
N CYS A 93 -4.13 9.31 -5.67
CA CYS A 93 -4.48 8.37 -6.72
C CYS A 93 -5.75 8.77 -7.49
N SER A 94 -5.74 8.54 -8.80
CA SER A 94 -6.92 8.64 -9.66
C SER A 94 -7.72 7.34 -9.73
N LEU A 95 -7.06 6.19 -9.53
CA LEU A 95 -7.69 4.87 -9.44
C LEU A 95 -8.45 4.66 -8.11
N PRO A 96 -9.42 3.73 -8.06
CA PRO A 96 -10.06 3.34 -6.81
C PRO A 96 -9.03 2.88 -5.76
N VAL A 97 -9.15 3.43 -4.56
CA VAL A 97 -8.34 3.01 -3.40
C VAL A 97 -9.18 2.15 -2.47
N THR A 98 -8.69 0.96 -2.13
CA THR A 98 -9.32 0.06 -1.16
C THR A 98 -8.44 -0.17 0.05
N VAL A 99 -9.04 -0.69 1.12
CA VAL A 99 -8.33 -1.05 2.35
C VAL A 99 -8.64 -2.48 2.72
N LYS A 100 -7.59 -3.28 2.95
CA LYS A 100 -7.69 -4.59 3.57
C LYS A 100 -7.24 -4.53 5.02
N THR A 101 -8.18 -4.69 5.95
CA THR A 101 -7.94 -4.57 7.40
C THR A 101 -8.42 -5.78 8.22
N ARG A 102 -8.33 -5.68 9.55
CA ARG A 102 -8.90 -6.59 10.56
C ARG A 102 -9.98 -5.84 11.37
N LEU A 103 -10.69 -6.56 12.25
CA LEU A 103 -11.70 -5.96 13.14
C LEU A 103 -11.11 -4.94 14.13
N GLY A 104 -9.82 -5.08 14.47
CA GLY A 104 -9.14 -4.21 15.41
C GLY A 104 -7.72 -4.70 15.72
N TRP A 105 -7.04 -3.97 16.60
CA TRP A 105 -5.78 -4.37 17.23
C TRP A 105 -6.04 -5.25 18.45
#